data_AF-A0A0F5PH46-F1
#
_entry.id   AF-A0A0F5PH46-F1
#
_cell.length_a   1.000
_cell.length_b   1.000
_cell.length_c   1.000
_cell.angle_alpha   90.00
_cell.angle_beta   90.00
_cell.angle_gamma   90.00
#
_symmetry.space_group_name_H-M   'P 1'
#
loop_
_entity.id
_entity.type
_entity.pdbx_description
1 polymer ?
#
loop_
_entity_poly.entity_id
_entity_poly.type
_entity_poly.pdbx_seq_one_letter_code
_entity_poly.pdbx_strand_id
1 'polypeptide(L)'
;MNHRTFAIYACLLIAPTAVQAQVQPGQWEASTAINSIDMPGAPPQVAQMMKSQMASNGKTRMTYCITPEQAAQGPQEMLKQNPSCRFTKYSMKGGVISTEMSCSQNGGTMTARANGSYTPTSFNMTSNAVMSGRMSMRLSSTSVGRRIGPCTGK
;
A
#
# COMPACT_ATOMS: atom_id res chain seq x y z
N MET A 1 -56.14 17.78 38.07
CA MET A 1 -54.76 17.85 38.60
C MET A 1 -54.26 16.42 38.69
N ASN A 2 -53.51 15.95 37.68
CA ASN A 2 -52.02 15.88 37.66
C ASN A 2 -51.56 14.56 38.31
N HIS A 3 -50.74 13.67 37.75
CA HIS A 3 -49.76 13.70 36.66
C HIS A 3 -49.61 12.29 36.05
N ARG A 4 -49.55 12.17 34.73
CA ARG A 4 -49.10 10.94 34.03
C ARG A 4 -47.59 11.06 33.77
N THR A 5 -46.79 10.33 34.52
CA THR A 5 -45.33 10.29 34.37
C THR A 5 -44.97 9.38 33.20
N PHE A 6 -44.66 9.96 32.04
CA PHE A 6 -44.06 9.24 30.91
C PHE A 6 -42.54 9.16 31.12
N ALA A 7 -42.03 7.96 31.43
CA ALA A 7 -40.60 7.69 31.43
C ALA A 7 -40.10 7.61 29.97
N ILE A 8 -39.42 8.66 29.51
CA ILE A 8 -38.75 8.68 28.21
C ILE A 8 -37.46 7.88 28.35
N TYR A 9 -37.46 6.63 27.89
CA TYR A 9 -36.25 5.85 27.68
C TYR A 9 -35.48 6.45 26.49
N ALA A 10 -34.51 7.32 26.79
CA ALA A 10 -33.53 7.77 25.81
C ALA A 10 -32.58 6.60 25.49
N CYS A 11 -32.89 5.86 24.43
CA CYS A 11 -32.00 4.86 23.87
C CYS A 11 -30.82 5.58 23.20
N LEU A 12 -29.72 5.77 23.94
CA LEU A 12 -28.44 6.21 23.41
C LEU A 12 -27.93 5.13 22.44
N LEU A 13 -28.30 5.26 21.17
CA LEU A 13 -27.71 4.52 20.07
C LEU A 13 -26.27 4.99 19.93
N ILE A 14 -25.35 4.26 20.56
CA ILE A 14 -23.93 4.37 20.33
C ILE A 14 -23.70 3.84 18.91
N ALA A 15 -23.78 4.71 17.90
CA ALA A 15 -23.44 4.34 16.54
C ALA A 15 -21.96 3.90 16.54
N PRO A 16 -21.64 2.67 16.10
CA PRO A 16 -20.25 2.30 15.91
C PRO A 16 -19.67 3.30 14.90
N THR A 17 -18.59 3.98 15.30
CA THR A 17 -17.82 4.83 14.40
C THR A 17 -17.28 3.92 13.32
N ALA A 18 -17.97 3.88 12.17
CA ALA A 18 -17.51 3.14 11.02
C ALA A 18 -16.11 3.65 10.71
N VAL A 19 -15.11 2.78 10.82
CA VAL A 19 -13.77 3.06 10.33
C VAL A 19 -13.94 3.34 8.85
N GLN A 20 -13.89 4.62 8.48
CA GLN A 20 -14.12 5.03 7.11
C GLN A 20 -12.99 4.44 6.27
N ALA A 21 -13.34 3.43 5.46
CA ALA A 21 -12.40 2.77 4.57
C ALA A 21 -11.68 3.83 3.73
N GLN A 22 -10.36 3.77 3.74
CA GLN A 22 -9.53 4.76 3.06
C GLN A 22 -9.63 4.65 1.53
N VAL A 23 -10.04 3.48 1.04
CA VAL A 23 -10.31 3.17 -0.36
C VAL A 23 -11.64 2.40 -0.47
N GLN A 24 -12.28 2.45 -1.64
CA GLN A 24 -13.51 1.72 -1.90
C GLN A 24 -13.24 0.25 -2.25
N PRO A 25 -14.08 -0.68 -1.73
CA PRO A 25 -14.08 -2.07 -2.17
C PRO A 25 -14.41 -2.19 -3.67
N GLY A 26 -13.84 -3.20 -4.31
CA GLY A 26 -14.08 -3.49 -5.73
C GLY A 26 -12.87 -4.04 -6.46
N GLN A 27 -13.02 -4.18 -7.78
CA GLN A 27 -11.93 -4.55 -8.68
C GLN A 27 -11.05 -3.32 -8.92
N TRP A 28 -9.74 -3.50 -8.75
CA TRP A 28 -8.74 -2.47 -8.99
C TRP A 28 -7.76 -2.92 -10.07
N GLU A 29 -7.38 -1.98 -10.92
CA GLU A 29 -6.23 -2.13 -11.81
C GLU A 29 -5.11 -1.24 -11.30
N ALA A 30 -3.94 -1.83 -11.08
CA ALA A 30 -2.71 -1.11 -10.72
C ALA A 30 -1.65 -1.32 -11.79
N SER A 31 -0.82 -0.30 -11.97
CA SER A 31 0.38 -0.36 -12.81
C SER A 31 1.57 0.13 -12.00
N THR A 32 2.69 -0.57 -12.10
CA THR A 32 3.96 -0.16 -11.50
C THR A 32 5.01 -0.02 -12.59
N ALA A 33 5.77 1.06 -12.54
CA ALA A 33 6.90 1.33 -13.41
C ALA A 33 8.16 1.50 -12.58
N ILE A 34 9.22 0.77 -12.91
CA ILE A 34 10.54 0.98 -12.34
C ILE A 34 11.15 2.20 -13.03
N ASN A 35 11.47 3.24 -12.26
CA ASN A 35 12.09 4.45 -12.79
C ASN A 35 13.62 4.30 -12.88
N SER A 36 14.24 3.67 -11.87
CA SER A 36 15.69 3.53 -11.82
C SER A 36 16.11 2.36 -10.93
N ILE A 37 17.20 1.69 -11.31
CA ILE A 37 17.94 0.75 -10.48
C ILE A 37 19.41 1.18 -10.46
N ASP A 38 19.98 1.24 -9.26
CA ASP A 38 21.40 1.46 -9.01
C ASP A 38 21.92 0.30 -8.16
N MET A 39 23.05 -0.28 -8.55
CA MET A 39 23.68 -1.41 -7.87
C MET A 39 25.17 -1.13 -7.69
N PRO A 40 25.54 -0.38 -6.64
CA PRO A 40 26.95 -0.08 -6.37
C PRO A 40 27.76 -1.37 -6.24
N GLY A 41 28.92 -1.41 -6.91
CA GLY A 41 29.83 -2.56 -6.87
C GLY A 41 29.42 -3.77 -7.72
N ALA A 42 28.30 -3.71 -8.46
CA ALA A 42 27.93 -4.78 -9.38
C ALA A 42 28.89 -4.84 -10.59
N PRO A 43 29.26 -6.03 -11.07
CA PRO A 43 30.00 -6.17 -12.32
C PRO A 43 29.26 -5.53 -13.50
N PRO A 44 29.96 -4.93 -14.48
CA PRO A 44 29.31 -4.22 -15.61
C PRO A 44 28.30 -5.07 -16.38
N GLN A 45 28.59 -6.36 -16.56
CA GLN A 45 27.71 -7.32 -17.24
C GLN A 45 26.38 -7.51 -16.50
N VAL A 46 26.42 -7.56 -15.16
CA VAL A 46 25.24 -7.71 -14.30
C VAL A 46 24.40 -6.42 -14.33
N ALA A 47 25.06 -5.26 -14.24
CA ALA A 47 24.38 -3.97 -14.33
C ALA A 47 23.68 -3.79 -15.70
N GLN A 48 24.35 -4.17 -16.79
CA GLN A 48 23.77 -4.11 -18.14
C GLN A 48 22.59 -5.07 -18.31
N MET A 49 22.70 -6.29 -17.80
CA MET A 49 21.60 -7.26 -17.81
C MET A 49 20.38 -6.72 -17.07
N MET A 50 20.56 -6.13 -15.88
CA MET A 50 19.45 -5.55 -15.12
C MET A 50 18.80 -4.36 -15.83
N LYS A 51 19.59 -3.48 -16.45
CA LYS A 51 19.05 -2.38 -17.27
C LYS A 51 18.22 -2.91 -18.45
N SER A 52 18.71 -3.94 -19.14
CA SER A 52 17.96 -4.60 -20.22
C SER A 52 16.65 -5.21 -19.71
N GLN A 53 16.70 -5.90 -18.57
CA GLN A 53 15.51 -6.46 -17.94
C GLN A 53 14.49 -5.39 -17.55
N MET A 54 14.94 -4.25 -17.02
CA MET A 54 14.06 -3.11 -16.75
C MET A 54 13.46 -2.51 -18.03
N ALA A 55 14.22 -2.43 -19.11
CA ALA A 55 13.70 -1.90 -20.37
C ALA A 55 12.57 -2.80 -20.91
N SER A 56 12.74 -4.12 -20.80
CA SER A 56 11.76 -5.10 -21.29
C SER A 56 10.57 -5.32 -20.35
N ASN A 57 10.81 -5.30 -19.04
CA ASN A 57 9.84 -5.75 -18.02
C ASN A 57 9.68 -4.77 -16.84
N GLY A 58 10.20 -3.56 -16.95
CA GLY A 58 10.14 -2.56 -15.89
C GLY A 58 8.75 -1.97 -15.68
N LYS A 59 7.77 -2.33 -16.50
CA LYS A 59 6.37 -1.95 -16.33
C LYS A 59 5.52 -3.19 -16.17
N THR A 60 4.75 -3.24 -15.09
CA THR A 60 3.80 -4.31 -14.82
C THR A 60 2.42 -3.73 -14.59
N ARG A 61 1.39 -4.47 -15.01
CA ARG A 61 -0.02 -4.17 -14.75
C ARG A 61 -0.63 -5.39 -14.09
N MET A 62 -1.43 -5.16 -13.06
CA MET A 62 -2.14 -6.22 -12.36
C MET A 62 -3.55 -5.77 -12.02
N THR A 63 -4.45 -6.74 -11.94
CA THR A 63 -5.83 -6.53 -11.52
C THR A 63 -6.08 -7.39 -10.30
N TYR A 64 -6.65 -6.81 -9.25
CA TYR A 64 -6.95 -7.50 -8.00
C TYR A 64 -8.26 -6.97 -7.39
N CYS A 65 -8.92 -7.81 -6.59
CA CYS A 65 -10.10 -7.43 -5.84
C CYS A 65 -9.69 -6.94 -4.44
N ILE A 66 -10.30 -5.83 -3.99
CA ILE A 66 -10.27 -5.38 -2.60
C ILE A 66 -11.65 -5.65 -2.00
N THR A 67 -11.72 -6.52 -0.99
CA THR A 67 -12.97 -6.81 -0.28
C THR A 67 -13.34 -5.69 0.70
N PRO A 68 -14.61 -5.62 1.16
CA PRO A 68 -15.02 -4.68 2.21
C PRO A 68 -14.16 -4.77 3.48
N GLU A 69 -13.81 -5.98 3.90
CA GLU A 69 -12.99 -6.24 5.09
C GLU A 69 -11.57 -5.69 4.88
N GLN A 70 -10.96 -5.95 3.71
CA GLN A 70 -9.63 -5.43 3.38
C GLN A 70 -9.62 -3.90 3.30
N ALA A 71 -10.66 -3.30 2.73
CA ALA A 71 -10.79 -1.85 2.65
C ALA A 71 -10.95 -1.20 4.03
N ALA A 72 -11.64 -1.87 4.96
CA ALA A 72 -11.82 -1.42 6.34
C ALA A 72 -10.55 -1.56 7.18
N GLN A 73 -9.77 -2.63 6.97
CA GLN A 73 -8.49 -2.86 7.65
C GLN A 73 -7.38 -1.93 7.14
N GLY A 74 -7.45 -1.53 5.87
CA GLY A 74 -6.44 -0.70 5.22
C GLY A 74 -5.16 -1.46 4.86
N PRO A 75 -4.27 -0.85 4.05
CA PRO A 75 -3.09 -1.55 3.51
C PRO A 75 -2.06 -1.94 4.58
N GLN A 76 -2.10 -1.32 5.76
CA GLN A 76 -1.22 -1.66 6.87
C GLN A 76 -1.39 -3.12 7.32
N GLU A 77 -2.62 -3.62 7.43
CA GLU A 77 -2.86 -5.00 7.89
C GLU A 77 -2.43 -6.03 6.87
N MET A 78 -2.61 -5.74 5.58
CA MET A 78 -2.10 -6.60 4.50
C MET A 78 -0.57 -6.73 4.56
N LEU A 79 0.12 -5.61 4.79
CA LEU A 79 1.60 -5.58 4.81
C LEU A 79 2.19 -6.16 6.11
N LYS A 80 1.43 -6.13 7.22
CA LYS A 80 1.81 -6.79 8.48
C LYS A 80 1.85 -8.32 8.39
N GLN A 81 1.26 -8.93 7.36
CA GLN A 81 1.28 -10.38 7.18
C GLN A 81 2.67 -10.94 6.83
N ASN A 82 3.65 -10.09 6.50
CA ASN A 82 5.03 -10.52 6.32
C ASN A 82 5.83 -10.39 7.63
N PRO A 83 6.16 -11.50 8.33
CA PRO A 83 6.85 -11.46 9.62
C PRO A 83 8.28 -10.94 9.53
N SER A 84 8.86 -10.86 8.33
CA SER A 84 10.19 -10.30 8.09
C SER A 84 10.18 -8.78 7.91
N CYS A 85 9.02 -8.15 7.76
CA CYS A 85 8.87 -6.71 7.58
C CYS A 85 8.29 -6.02 8.81
N ARG A 86 8.79 -4.81 9.12
CA ARG A 86 8.31 -3.95 10.20
C ARG A 86 8.08 -2.56 9.65
N PHE A 87 6.93 -1.98 9.96
CA PHE A 87 6.69 -0.57 9.70
C PHE A 87 7.42 0.28 10.74
N THR A 88 8.19 1.25 10.28
CA THR A 88 8.77 2.30 11.13
C THR A 88 7.95 3.58 11.04
N LYS A 89 7.28 3.83 9.90
CA LYS A 89 6.30 4.93 9.74
C LYS A 89 5.13 4.50 8.87
N TYR A 90 3.94 4.92 9.25
CA TYR A 90 2.74 4.76 8.44
C TYR A 90 1.81 5.95 8.70
N SER A 91 1.42 6.63 7.62
CA SER A 91 0.41 7.67 7.63
C SER A 91 -0.42 7.56 6.36
N MET A 92 -1.73 7.52 6.51
CA MET A 92 -2.68 7.53 5.41
C MET A 92 -3.89 8.34 5.86
N LYS A 93 -3.84 9.66 5.62
CA LYS A 93 -4.82 10.63 6.12
C LYS A 93 -4.99 11.75 5.11
N GLY A 94 -6.21 12.28 4.99
CA GLY A 94 -6.49 13.44 4.14
C GLY A 94 -6.12 13.25 2.66
N GLY A 95 -6.15 12.02 2.14
CA GLY A 95 -5.78 11.72 0.76
C GLY A 95 -4.27 11.65 0.50
N VAL A 96 -3.44 11.65 1.55
CA VAL A 96 -1.98 11.51 1.45
C VAL A 96 -1.52 10.23 2.13
N ILE A 97 -0.67 9.46 1.44
CA ILE A 97 -0.02 8.26 1.98
C ILE A 97 1.50 8.50 2.12
N SER A 98 2.05 8.10 3.26
CA SER A 98 3.48 8.09 3.56
C SER A 98 3.80 6.86 4.40
N THR A 99 4.65 5.98 3.89
CA THR A 99 5.04 4.75 4.56
C THR A 99 6.55 4.59 4.58
N GLU A 100 7.03 3.92 5.62
CA GLU A 100 8.40 3.46 5.76
C GLU A 100 8.37 2.09 6.40
N MET A 101 9.02 1.13 5.74
CA MET A 101 9.14 -0.24 6.21
C MET A 101 10.58 -0.71 6.12
N SER A 102 10.97 -1.56 7.06
CA SER A 102 12.24 -2.27 7.09
C SER A 102 11.97 -3.77 7.05
N CYS A 103 12.55 -4.46 6.09
CA CYS A 103 12.42 -5.90 5.91
C CYS A 103 13.78 -6.57 6.06
N SER A 104 13.87 -7.58 6.91
CA SER A 104 15.06 -8.42 7.03
C SER A 104 15.03 -9.52 5.96
N GLN A 105 16.04 -9.57 5.08
CA GLN A 105 16.09 -10.57 4.00
C GLN A 105 17.54 -10.94 3.67
N ASN A 106 17.82 -12.24 3.48
CA ASN A 106 19.10 -12.77 2.97
C ASN A 106 20.37 -12.21 3.65
N GLY A 107 20.36 -12.07 4.98
CA GLY A 107 21.49 -11.53 5.75
C GLY A 107 21.72 -10.03 5.57
N GLY A 108 20.75 -9.31 5.00
CA GLY A 108 20.73 -7.87 4.82
C GLY A 108 19.41 -7.24 5.26
N THR A 109 19.28 -5.94 5.05
CA THR A 109 18.08 -5.17 5.38
C THR A 109 17.62 -4.39 4.17
N MET A 110 16.34 -4.52 3.82
CA MET A 110 15.68 -3.70 2.82
C MET A 110 14.85 -2.63 3.52
N THR A 111 15.19 -1.35 3.33
CA THR A 111 14.34 -0.24 3.74
C THR A 111 13.58 0.28 2.53
N ALA A 112 12.25 0.32 2.61
CA ALA A 112 11.39 0.89 1.58
C ALA A 112 10.59 2.07 2.13
N ARG A 113 10.54 3.16 1.36
CA ARG A 113 9.76 4.37 1.62
C ARG A 113 8.81 4.59 0.46
N ALA A 114 7.53 4.81 0.74
CA ALA A 114 6.56 5.20 -0.29
C ALA A 114 5.83 6.48 0.11
N ASN A 115 5.62 7.37 -0.84
CA ASN A 115 4.85 8.59 -0.65
C ASN A 115 3.92 8.82 -1.83
N GLY A 116 2.76 9.40 -1.60
CA GLY A 116 1.83 9.68 -2.68
C GLY A 116 0.48 10.21 -2.22
N SER A 117 -0.47 10.19 -3.15
CA SER A 117 -1.85 10.59 -2.94
C SER A 117 -2.80 9.45 -3.25
N TYR A 118 -3.92 9.43 -2.55
CA TYR A 118 -5.02 8.50 -2.79
C TYR A 118 -6.37 9.21 -2.70
N THR A 119 -7.33 8.67 -3.43
CA THR A 119 -8.76 8.97 -3.30
C THR A 119 -9.47 7.66 -2.96
N PRO A 120 -10.79 7.68 -2.70
CA PRO A 120 -11.53 6.45 -2.53
C PRO A 120 -11.44 5.49 -3.73
N THR A 121 -11.10 5.96 -4.93
CA THR A 121 -11.10 5.15 -6.16
C THR A 121 -9.81 5.22 -6.98
N SER A 122 -8.77 5.87 -6.50
CA SER A 122 -7.47 5.96 -7.19
C SER A 122 -6.29 6.12 -6.24
N PHE A 123 -5.09 5.80 -6.70
CA PHE A 123 -3.85 6.19 -6.03
C PHE A 123 -2.74 6.50 -7.02
N ASN A 124 -1.78 7.30 -6.57
CA ASN A 124 -0.51 7.55 -7.24
C ASN A 124 0.58 7.65 -6.17
N MET A 125 1.61 6.81 -6.28
CA MET A 125 2.67 6.69 -5.29
C MET A 125 4.03 6.59 -5.97
N THR A 126 5.05 7.13 -5.32
CA THR A 126 6.45 6.88 -5.62
C THR A 126 7.07 6.13 -4.46
N SER A 127 7.85 5.10 -4.78
CA SER A 127 8.52 4.23 -3.83
C SER A 127 10.01 4.24 -4.07
N ASN A 128 10.78 4.29 -2.99
CA ASN A 128 12.24 4.13 -3.00
C ASN A 128 12.60 2.98 -2.06
N ALA A 129 13.35 2.00 -2.56
CA ALA A 129 13.87 0.91 -1.76
C ALA A 129 15.40 0.91 -1.77
N VAL A 130 15.98 0.67 -0.61
CA VAL A 130 17.43 0.52 -0.41
C VAL A 130 17.65 -0.83 0.25
N MET A 131 18.40 -1.70 -0.41
CA MET A 131 18.85 -2.97 0.14
C MET A 131 20.31 -2.84 0.54
N SER A 132 20.62 -3.16 1.80
CA SER A 132 21.96 -3.28 2.33
C SER A 132 22.32 -4.76 2.53
N GLY A 133 23.62 -5.08 2.50
CA GLY A 133 24.12 -6.45 2.66
C GLY A 133 25.11 -6.83 1.56
N ARG A 134 25.19 -8.11 1.20
CA ARG A 134 26.14 -8.66 0.21
C ARG A 134 26.02 -8.03 -1.18
N MET A 135 24.83 -7.56 -1.53
CA MET A 135 24.56 -6.81 -2.76
C MET A 135 23.76 -5.56 -2.42
N SER A 136 24.41 -4.40 -2.47
CA SER A 136 23.71 -3.12 -2.28
C SER A 136 22.90 -2.77 -3.53
N MET A 137 21.66 -2.35 -3.34
CA MET A 137 20.78 -1.95 -4.43
C MET A 137 19.90 -0.78 -4.01
N ARG A 138 19.70 0.19 -4.91
CA ARG A 138 18.69 1.25 -4.79
C ARG A 138 17.72 1.15 -5.95
N LEU A 139 16.43 1.16 -5.64
CA LEU A 139 15.33 1.03 -6.59
C LEU A 139 14.38 2.21 -6.40
N SER A 140 13.97 2.86 -7.50
CA SER A 140 12.85 3.80 -7.52
C SER A 140 11.75 3.25 -8.42
N SER A 141 10.51 3.33 -7.97
CA SER A 141 9.33 2.96 -8.77
C SER A 141 8.18 3.93 -8.57
N THR A 142 7.32 4.02 -9.58
CA THR A 142 6.05 4.74 -9.54
C THR A 142 4.91 3.72 -9.68
N SER A 143 3.90 3.84 -8.84
CA SER A 143 2.72 2.99 -8.89
C SER A 143 1.46 3.85 -8.99
N VAL A 144 0.60 3.52 -9.95
CA VAL A 144 -0.72 4.15 -10.12
C VAL A 144 -1.78 3.08 -10.08
N GLY A 145 -2.96 3.39 -9.56
CA GLY A 145 -4.08 2.46 -9.61
C GLY A 145 -5.43 3.16 -9.59
N ARG A 146 -6.42 2.46 -10.09
CA ARG A 146 -7.81 2.91 -10.13
C ARG A 146 -8.78 1.75 -9.94
N ARG A 147 -9.88 2.03 -9.26
CA ARG A 147 -11.03 1.13 -9.18
C ARG A 147 -11.69 1.06 -10.56
N ILE A 148 -11.87 -0.15 -11.07
CA ILE A 148 -12.45 -0.42 -12.40
C ILE A 148 -13.87 -1.01 -12.32
N GLY A 149 -14.38 -1.29 -11.11
CA GLY A 149 -15.74 -1.79 -10.94
C GLY A 149 -15.94 -2.60 -9.67
N PRO A 150 -17.09 -3.29 -9.52
CA PRO A 150 -17.25 -4.32 -8.50
C PRO A 150 -16.28 -5.49 -8.76
N CYS A 151 -15.94 -6.27 -7.73
CA CYS A 151 -15.14 -7.46 -7.92
C CYS A 151 -15.87 -8.46 -8.82
N THR A 152 -15.18 -8.94 -9.85
CA THR A 152 -15.69 -10.04 -10.68
C THR A 152 -15.36 -11.34 -9.95
N GLY A 153 -16.36 -11.93 -9.30
CA GLY A 153 -16.17 -13.15 -8.52
C GLY A 153 -15.53 -14.27 -9.33
N LYS A 154 -14.58 -14.95 -8.70
CA LYS A 154 -14.45 -16.39 -8.81
C LYS A 154 -14.53 -16.96 -7.40
#